data_AF-A0A7X7XBH9-F1
#
_entry.id   AF-A0A7X7XBH9-F1
#
_cell.length_a   1.000
_cell.length_b   1.000
_cell.length_c   1.000
_cell.angle_alpha   90.00
_cell.angle_beta   90.00
_cell.angle_gamma   90.00
#
_symmetry.space_group_name_H-M   'P 1'
#
loop_
_entity.id
_entity.type
_entity.pdbx_description
1 polymer ?
#
loop_
_entity_poly.entity_id
_entity_poly.type
_entity_poly.pdbx_seq_one_letter_code
_entity_poly.pdbx_strand_id
1 'polypeptide(L)'
;MRTFLIILDGYGVGEAPDASLYGDEGSNTAYHIALAVGGMNLTNLGKLGLPLIVNLPGTPAQWPPLGAVGRLRELSIGKDTTTGHWELAGIILRDPFPTFPNGFPAEIIENFERAIGRKTLGNYPASGTVIIEELGPKHLETGYPIVYTSADSVFQIAAHEDIVPVETLYDWCKIARELLQGEAGVARVIARPFAGKPGNFFRTPRRKDFSLPPPRDTLLDKLSGKGYDVITLGKLEDIFANRGMTKSLHCSDNDECMKLLQKFKDEDFNGLLFSNLIDFDMKYGHRNNPPGLAKALLEFDCWLGPFIEDMRSDDLLIITAD
;
A
#
# COMPACT_ATOMS: atom_id res chain seq x y z
N MET A 1 -16.59 -20.49 9.56
CA MET A 1 -15.19 -20.23 9.91
C MET A 1 -14.82 -18.86 9.39
N ARG A 2 -14.25 -18.00 10.25
CA ARG A 2 -13.84 -16.64 9.90
C ARG A 2 -12.34 -16.50 10.08
N THR A 3 -11.68 -15.94 9.08
CA THR A 3 -10.27 -15.61 9.17
C THR A 3 -10.09 -14.10 9.12
N PHE A 4 -9.44 -13.54 10.14
CA PHE A 4 -9.00 -12.15 10.18
C PHE A 4 -7.52 -12.11 9.84
N LEU A 5 -7.18 -11.49 8.70
CA LEU A 5 -5.80 -11.23 8.29
C LEU A 5 -5.52 -9.74 8.44
N ILE A 6 -4.65 -9.37 9.38
CA ILE A 6 -4.28 -7.99 9.66
C ILE A 6 -2.83 -7.76 9.26
N ILE A 7 -2.60 -6.78 8.40
CA ILE A 7 -1.27 -6.33 7.99
C ILE A 7 -0.90 -5.08 8.79
N LEU A 8 0.23 -5.15 9.49
CA LEU A 8 0.90 -4.01 10.09
C LEU A 8 1.90 -3.46 9.06
N ASP A 9 1.42 -2.61 8.15
CA ASP A 9 2.14 -2.17 6.95
C ASP A 9 3.56 -1.66 7.27
N GLY A 10 4.59 -2.29 6.70
CA GLY A 10 6.00 -1.94 6.93
C GLY A 10 6.59 -2.33 8.30
N TYR A 11 5.87 -3.05 9.18
CA TYR A 11 6.38 -3.46 10.50
C TYR A 11 7.27 -4.71 10.45
N GLY A 12 8.44 -4.60 9.81
CA GLY A 12 9.42 -5.68 9.67
C GLY A 12 10.09 -6.13 10.98
N VAL A 13 10.43 -7.43 11.05
CA VAL A 13 11.01 -8.09 12.24
C VAL A 13 12.50 -8.46 12.07
N GLY A 14 13.22 -7.67 11.29
CA GLY A 14 14.64 -7.83 10.99
C GLY A 14 14.92 -7.99 9.50
N GLU A 15 16.17 -7.75 9.13
CA GLU A 15 16.64 -7.85 7.75
C GLU A 15 16.44 -9.25 7.16
N ALA A 16 16.09 -9.29 5.88
CA ALA A 16 16.03 -10.52 5.11
C ALA A 16 17.45 -10.97 4.67
N PRO A 17 17.67 -12.25 4.35
CA PRO A 17 18.98 -12.75 3.91
C PRO A 17 19.57 -12.06 2.66
N ASP A 18 18.73 -11.38 1.88
CA ASP A 18 19.04 -10.65 0.65
C ASP A 18 18.97 -9.12 0.81
N ALA A 19 18.89 -8.61 2.05
CA ALA A 19 18.81 -7.17 2.33
C ALA A 19 19.92 -6.32 1.68
N SER A 20 21.11 -6.89 1.48
CA SER A 20 22.24 -6.23 0.80
C SER A 20 21.95 -5.87 -0.66
N LEU A 21 21.08 -6.61 -1.35
CA LEU A 21 20.66 -6.28 -2.71
C LEU A 21 19.81 -5.00 -2.77
N TYR A 22 19.20 -4.64 -1.64
CA TYR A 22 18.33 -3.47 -1.49
C TYR A 22 18.98 -2.32 -0.73
N GLY A 23 20.22 -2.49 -0.26
CA GLY A 23 20.92 -1.53 0.59
C GLY A 23 20.36 -1.43 2.01
N ASP A 24 19.67 -2.47 2.48
CA ASP A 24 18.93 -2.49 3.75
C ASP A 24 19.63 -3.32 4.85
N GLU A 25 20.94 -3.54 4.74
CA GLU A 25 21.71 -4.26 5.75
C GLU A 25 21.61 -3.57 7.13
N GLY A 26 21.35 -4.35 8.17
CA GLY A 26 21.11 -3.90 9.53
C GLY A 26 19.69 -3.39 9.79
N SER A 27 18.78 -3.43 8.81
CA SER A 27 17.39 -3.02 9.01
C SER A 27 16.68 -3.93 10.02
N ASN A 28 15.96 -3.32 10.97
CA ASN A 28 15.11 -4.04 11.92
C ASN A 28 14.09 -3.07 12.53
N THR A 29 12.93 -2.96 11.89
CA THR A 29 11.88 -2.01 12.28
C THR A 29 11.43 -2.25 13.71
N ALA A 30 11.02 -3.47 14.06
CA ALA A 30 10.55 -3.80 15.40
C ALA A 30 11.58 -3.48 16.51
N TYR A 31 12.83 -3.91 16.34
CA TYR A 31 13.90 -3.69 17.32
C TYR A 31 14.25 -2.21 17.47
N HIS A 32 14.50 -1.50 16.36
CA HIS A 32 14.96 -0.11 16.42
C HIS A 32 13.91 0.85 16.95
N ILE A 33 12.63 0.58 16.72
CA ILE A 33 11.54 1.38 17.28
C ILE A 33 11.47 1.19 18.79
N ALA A 34 11.51 -0.05 19.27
CA ALA A 34 11.53 -0.33 20.71
C ALA A 34 12.76 0.31 21.38
N LEU A 35 13.93 0.22 20.75
CA LEU A 35 15.16 0.85 21.26
C LEU A 35 15.04 2.38 21.34
N ALA A 36 14.49 3.01 20.30
CA ALA A 36 14.36 4.47 20.20
C ALA A 36 13.49 5.07 21.31
N VAL A 37 12.54 4.30 21.87
CA VAL A 37 11.67 4.74 22.97
C VAL A 37 12.09 4.21 24.34
N GLY A 38 13.27 3.59 24.46
CA GLY A 38 13.79 3.05 25.72
C GLY A 38 13.15 1.74 26.16
N GLY A 39 12.51 1.03 25.23
CA GLY A 39 11.73 -0.18 25.45
C GLY A 39 10.24 0.08 25.27
N MET A 40 9.55 -0.90 24.70
CA MET A 40 8.11 -0.86 24.41
C MET A 40 7.45 -2.08 25.04
N ASN A 41 6.34 -1.90 25.74
CA ASN A 41 5.61 -3.01 26.33
C ASN A 41 4.37 -3.36 25.48
N LEU A 42 4.54 -4.25 24.50
CA LEU A 42 3.45 -4.79 23.70
C LEU A 42 2.91 -6.05 24.36
N THR A 43 2.02 -5.87 25.34
CA THR A 43 1.56 -6.96 26.21
C THR A 43 0.86 -8.05 25.41
N ASN A 44 -0.01 -7.70 24.46
CA ASN A 44 -0.82 -8.69 23.74
C ASN A 44 -0.03 -9.38 22.62
N LEU A 45 0.80 -8.63 21.88
CA LEU A 45 1.75 -9.21 20.91
C LEU A 45 2.83 -10.06 21.62
N GLY A 46 3.21 -9.70 22.84
CA GLY A 46 4.07 -10.50 23.72
C GLY A 46 3.47 -11.87 24.03
N LYS A 47 2.18 -11.92 24.39
CA LYS A 47 1.41 -13.17 24.61
C LYS A 47 1.30 -14.02 23.34
N LEU A 48 1.16 -13.39 22.17
CA LEU A 48 1.12 -14.08 20.87
C LEU A 48 2.50 -14.61 20.44
N GLY A 49 3.58 -14.17 21.09
CA GLY A 49 4.93 -14.70 20.87
C GLY A 49 5.83 -13.84 19.98
N LEU A 50 5.48 -12.57 19.67
CA LEU A 50 6.33 -11.69 18.86
C LEU A 50 7.80 -11.62 19.36
N PRO A 51 8.09 -11.53 20.67
CA PRO A 51 9.48 -11.52 21.16
C PRO A 51 10.24 -12.84 20.99
N LEU A 52 9.56 -13.92 20.60
CA LEU A 52 10.21 -15.21 20.29
C LEU A 52 10.88 -15.20 18.91
N ILE A 53 10.50 -14.28 18.02
CA ILE A 53 11.02 -14.18 16.66
C ILE A 53 11.87 -12.93 16.40
N VAL A 54 11.82 -11.94 17.30
CA VAL A 54 12.62 -10.71 17.20
C VAL A 54 12.99 -10.21 18.60
N ASN A 55 14.20 -9.67 18.76
CA ASN A 55 14.57 -8.98 19.99
C ASN A 55 13.74 -7.70 20.12
N LEU A 56 12.94 -7.60 21.17
CA LEU A 56 12.01 -6.49 21.37
C LEU A 56 12.15 -5.91 22.79
N PRO A 57 13.08 -4.97 23.01
CA PRO A 57 13.31 -4.36 24.32
C PRO A 57 12.01 -3.88 24.97
N GLY A 58 11.80 -4.26 26.23
CA GLY A 58 10.62 -3.88 27.02
C GLY A 58 9.39 -4.77 26.84
N THR A 59 9.33 -5.65 25.82
CA THR A 59 8.22 -6.59 25.64
C THR A 59 8.64 -7.98 26.12
N PRO A 60 8.06 -8.50 27.21
CA PRO A 60 8.40 -9.83 27.71
C PRO A 60 7.88 -10.92 26.76
N ALA A 61 8.71 -11.93 26.53
CA ALA A 61 8.27 -13.15 25.81
C ALA A 61 7.36 -14.00 26.70
N GLN A 62 6.30 -14.57 26.12
CA GLN A 62 5.51 -15.61 26.77
C GLN A 62 5.78 -16.98 26.15
N TRP A 63 6.01 -17.99 27.01
CA TRP A 63 6.09 -19.39 26.61
C TRP A 63 5.18 -20.28 27.48
N PRO A 64 4.33 -21.14 26.87
CA PRO A 64 4.04 -21.21 25.44
C PRO A 64 3.29 -19.96 24.93
N PRO A 65 3.50 -19.52 23.68
CA PRO A 65 2.70 -18.45 23.09
C PRO A 65 1.24 -18.89 22.93
N LEU A 66 0.32 -17.93 22.89
CA LEU A 66 -1.12 -18.18 22.73
C LEU A 66 -1.46 -18.79 21.35
N GLY A 67 -0.63 -18.56 20.33
CA GLY A 67 -0.79 -19.08 18.98
C GLY A 67 0.52 -19.56 18.36
N ALA A 68 0.50 -19.82 17.05
CA ALA A 68 1.71 -20.11 16.30
C ALA A 68 2.43 -18.81 15.91
N VAL A 69 3.76 -18.82 15.97
CA VAL A 69 4.60 -17.67 15.61
C VAL A 69 5.77 -18.11 14.75
N GLY A 70 6.13 -17.29 13.77
CA GLY A 70 7.22 -17.53 12.83
C GLY A 70 7.57 -16.27 12.06
N ARG A 71 8.68 -16.32 11.31
CA ARG A 71 9.05 -15.27 10.35
C ARG A 71 8.82 -15.78 8.94
N LEU A 72 8.27 -14.90 8.10
CA LEU A 72 8.16 -15.13 6.67
C LEU A 72 9.34 -14.45 5.98
N ARG A 73 9.80 -15.04 4.88
CA ARG A 73 10.79 -14.42 3.98
C ARG A 73 10.09 -14.20 2.65
N GLU A 74 10.11 -12.96 2.18
CA GLU A 74 9.63 -12.60 0.85
C GLU A 74 10.49 -13.29 -0.23
N LEU A 75 9.83 -13.90 -1.20
CA LEU A 75 10.45 -14.60 -2.33
C LEU A 75 10.44 -13.79 -3.61
N SER A 76 9.56 -12.80 -3.69
CA SER A 76 9.44 -11.89 -4.82
C SER A 76 10.65 -10.96 -4.90
N ILE A 77 10.98 -10.54 -6.11
CA ILE A 77 11.99 -9.51 -6.33
C ILE A 77 11.28 -8.16 -6.27
N GLY A 78 11.28 -7.54 -5.10
CA GLY A 78 10.59 -6.29 -4.79
C GLY A 78 10.53 -6.10 -3.28
N LYS A 79 10.22 -4.88 -2.83
CA LYS A 79 9.98 -4.54 -1.42
C LYS A 79 8.90 -3.48 -1.25
N ASP A 80 8.03 -3.37 -2.26
CA ASP A 80 6.92 -2.42 -2.27
C ASP A 80 5.63 -3.09 -1.82
N THR A 81 4.70 -2.31 -1.28
CA THR A 81 3.41 -2.77 -0.76
C THR A 81 2.65 -3.70 -1.72
N THR A 82 2.72 -3.45 -3.04
CA THR A 82 2.00 -4.27 -4.02
C THR A 82 2.59 -5.67 -4.09
N THR A 83 3.92 -5.77 -4.14
CA THR A 83 4.66 -7.03 -4.19
C THR A 83 4.36 -7.87 -2.95
N GLY A 84 4.54 -7.32 -1.75
CA GLY A 84 4.34 -8.05 -0.49
C GLY A 84 2.90 -8.56 -0.32
N HIS A 85 1.91 -7.70 -0.58
CA HIS A 85 0.50 -8.09 -0.51
C HIS A 85 0.12 -9.15 -1.55
N TRP A 86 0.65 -9.03 -2.78
CA TRP A 86 0.42 -10.03 -3.83
C TRP A 86 1.04 -11.39 -3.45
N GLU A 87 2.21 -11.39 -2.82
CA GLU A 87 2.85 -12.61 -2.34
C GLU A 87 2.07 -13.27 -1.20
N LEU A 88 1.59 -12.49 -0.24
CA LEU A 88 0.65 -12.97 0.80
C LEU A 88 -0.61 -13.61 0.19
N ALA A 89 -1.02 -13.14 -0.98
CA ALA A 89 -2.15 -13.69 -1.74
C ALA A 89 -1.76 -14.77 -2.77
N GLY A 90 -0.51 -15.24 -2.77
CA GLY A 90 -0.04 -16.38 -3.56
C GLY A 90 0.63 -16.04 -4.90
N ILE A 91 1.08 -14.80 -5.10
CA ILE A 91 1.75 -14.34 -6.32
C ILE A 91 3.22 -14.05 -6.03
N ILE A 92 4.13 -14.81 -6.65
CA ILE A 92 5.57 -14.52 -6.53
C ILE A 92 5.98 -13.77 -7.80
N LEU A 93 6.45 -12.54 -7.65
CA LEU A 93 6.99 -11.73 -8.74
C LEU A 93 8.47 -12.04 -8.94
N ARG A 94 8.86 -12.40 -10.16
CA ARG A 94 10.26 -12.68 -10.52
C ARG A 94 11.03 -11.44 -10.91
N ASP A 95 10.33 -10.36 -11.21
CA ASP A 95 10.88 -9.08 -11.62
C ASP A 95 10.21 -7.98 -10.81
N PRO A 96 10.94 -6.95 -10.37
CA PRO A 96 10.36 -5.82 -9.67
C PRO A 96 9.55 -4.95 -10.62
N PHE A 97 8.64 -4.14 -10.08
CA PHE A 97 7.99 -3.12 -10.88
C PHE A 97 9.03 -2.12 -11.45
N PRO A 98 8.94 -1.76 -12.74
CA PRO A 98 9.93 -0.89 -13.38
C PRO A 98 9.86 0.52 -12.82
N THR A 99 11.02 1.15 -12.59
CA THR A 99 11.14 2.57 -12.25
C THR A 99 11.80 3.33 -13.39
N PHE A 100 11.54 4.64 -13.45
CA PHE A 100 11.92 5.48 -14.60
C PHE A 100 12.67 6.75 -14.16
N PRO A 101 13.88 6.63 -13.60
CA PRO A 101 14.64 7.75 -13.03
C PRO A 101 15.05 8.81 -14.06
N ASN A 102 15.02 8.47 -15.35
CA ASN A 102 15.31 9.40 -16.46
C ASN A 102 14.06 9.74 -17.29
N GLY A 103 12.86 9.51 -16.73
CA GLY A 103 11.60 9.59 -17.46
C GLY A 103 11.28 8.30 -18.22
N PHE A 104 10.06 8.25 -18.77
CA PHE A 104 9.60 7.15 -19.59
C PHE A 104 10.28 7.19 -20.98
N PRO A 105 10.61 6.02 -21.56
CA PRO A 105 11.05 5.93 -22.95
C PRO A 105 10.18 6.73 -23.92
N ALA A 106 10.80 7.33 -24.93
CA ALA A 106 10.12 8.14 -25.93
C ALA A 106 8.97 7.38 -26.60
N GLU A 107 9.16 6.09 -26.89
CA GLU A 107 8.14 5.23 -27.48
C GLU A 107 6.86 5.14 -26.62
N ILE A 108 6.99 5.04 -25.29
CA ILE A 108 5.84 5.01 -24.37
C ILE A 108 5.09 6.34 -24.43
N ILE A 109 5.82 7.45 -24.38
CA ILE A 109 5.22 8.79 -24.43
C ILE A 109 4.54 9.04 -25.77
N GLU A 110 5.21 8.72 -26.89
CA GLU A 110 4.65 8.90 -28.23
C GLU A 110 3.40 8.04 -28.47
N ASN A 111 3.39 6.80 -27.97
CA ASN A 111 2.22 5.93 -28.03
C ASN A 111 1.06 6.49 -27.20
N PHE A 112 1.36 6.98 -25.99
CA PHE A 112 0.37 7.64 -25.14
C PHE A 112 -0.20 8.91 -25.79
N GLU A 113 0.67 9.79 -26.30
CA GLU A 113 0.29 11.02 -27.02
C GLU A 113 -0.61 10.73 -28.22
N ARG A 114 -0.27 9.69 -29.01
CA ARG A 114 -1.08 9.24 -30.15
C ARG A 114 -2.46 8.76 -29.70
N ALA A 115 -2.52 8.00 -28.61
CA ALA A 115 -3.77 7.45 -28.09
C ALA A 115 -4.70 8.52 -27.52
N ILE A 116 -4.16 9.56 -26.89
CA ILE A 116 -4.96 10.67 -26.34
C ILE A 116 -5.20 11.81 -27.34
N GLY A 117 -4.54 11.77 -28.50
CA GLY A 117 -4.62 12.80 -29.54
C GLY A 117 -4.02 14.15 -29.14
N ARG A 118 -3.06 14.17 -28.21
CA ARG A 118 -2.44 15.39 -27.67
C ARG A 118 -0.97 15.15 -27.34
N LYS A 119 -0.17 16.21 -27.40
CA LYS A 119 1.20 16.19 -26.86
C LYS A 119 1.20 16.24 -25.34
N THR A 120 2.33 15.87 -24.75
CA THR A 120 2.56 15.87 -23.30
C THR A 120 3.63 16.89 -22.91
N LEU A 121 3.65 17.26 -21.64
CA LEU A 121 4.69 18.06 -21.01
C LEU A 121 5.38 17.22 -19.92
N GLY A 122 6.65 17.51 -19.62
CA GLY A 122 7.37 16.89 -18.52
C GLY A 122 8.18 15.67 -18.95
N ASN A 123 7.73 14.49 -18.54
CA ASN A 123 8.41 13.20 -18.67
C ASN A 123 9.73 13.10 -17.91
N TYR A 124 9.73 13.49 -16.63
CA TYR A 124 10.87 13.30 -15.71
C TYR A 124 10.38 13.08 -14.27
N PRO A 125 11.21 12.54 -13.36
CA PRO A 125 10.84 12.41 -11.96
C PRO A 125 10.71 13.79 -11.30
N ALA A 126 9.59 14.03 -10.61
CA ALA A 126 9.38 15.29 -9.89
C ALA A 126 8.36 15.15 -8.76
N SER A 127 8.45 16.06 -7.78
CA SER A 127 7.33 16.26 -6.86
C SER A 127 6.14 16.85 -7.61
N GLY A 128 4.94 16.34 -7.32
CA GLY A 128 3.71 16.83 -7.95
C GLY A 128 3.47 18.32 -7.73
N THR A 129 3.89 18.89 -6.59
CA THR A 129 3.76 20.34 -6.35
C THR A 129 4.74 21.14 -7.22
N VAL A 130 5.97 20.66 -7.38
CA VAL A 130 7.02 21.33 -8.15
C VAL A 130 6.66 21.33 -9.63
N ILE A 131 6.30 20.18 -10.19
CA ILE A 131 6.04 20.07 -11.63
C ILE A 131 4.77 20.79 -12.07
N ILE A 132 3.75 20.85 -11.20
CA ILE A 132 2.54 21.62 -11.46
C ILE A 132 2.85 23.11 -11.44
N GLU A 133 3.69 23.58 -10.52
CA GLU A 133 4.10 24.99 -10.50
C GLU A 133 4.94 25.35 -11.74
N GLU A 134 5.85 24.47 -12.14
CA GLU A 134 6.73 24.67 -13.30
C GLU A 134 5.98 24.62 -14.65
N LEU A 135 5.17 23.58 -14.87
CA LEU A 135 4.55 23.30 -16.16
C LEU A 135 3.07 23.68 -16.23
N GLY A 136 2.46 24.05 -15.10
CA GLY A 136 1.06 24.50 -15.02
C GLY A 136 0.72 25.66 -15.95
N PRO A 137 1.53 26.75 -16.04
CA PRO A 137 1.26 27.83 -16.98
C PRO A 137 1.24 27.34 -18.44
N LYS A 138 2.16 26.45 -18.81
CA LYS A 138 2.21 25.89 -20.17
C LYS A 138 1.05 24.96 -20.45
N HIS A 139 0.63 24.18 -19.46
CA HIS A 139 -0.58 23.37 -19.54
C HIS A 139 -1.83 24.23 -19.77
N LEU A 140 -1.97 25.36 -19.07
CA LEU A 140 -3.10 26.30 -19.27
C LEU A 140 -3.14 26.86 -20.70
N GLU A 141 -1.99 27.14 -21.32
CA GLU A 141 -1.90 27.64 -22.70
C GLU A 141 -2.24 26.58 -23.75
N THR A 142 -1.82 25.34 -23.54
CA THR A 142 -1.78 24.31 -24.59
C THR A 142 -2.84 23.23 -24.42
N GLY A 143 -3.31 23.00 -23.19
CA GLY A 143 -4.13 21.84 -22.82
C GLY A 143 -3.39 20.50 -22.90
N TYR A 144 -2.06 20.50 -22.98
CA TYR A 144 -1.25 19.28 -22.97
C TYR A 144 -1.08 18.74 -21.56
N PRO A 145 -1.47 17.48 -21.25
CA PRO A 145 -1.28 16.92 -19.92
C PRO A 145 0.20 16.91 -19.50
N ILE A 146 0.43 17.11 -18.21
CA ILE A 146 1.75 16.99 -17.61
C ILE A 146 1.95 15.55 -17.16
N VAL A 147 2.91 14.85 -17.76
CA VAL A 147 3.27 13.47 -17.43
C VAL A 147 4.55 13.47 -16.58
N TYR A 148 4.57 12.71 -15.49
CA TYR A 148 5.74 12.57 -14.63
C TYR A 148 5.74 11.29 -13.79
N THR A 149 6.86 11.01 -13.13
CA THR A 149 7.05 9.85 -12.25
C THR A 149 7.63 10.28 -10.88
N SER A 150 7.75 9.35 -9.95
CA SER A 150 8.51 9.50 -8.70
C SER A 150 9.66 8.49 -8.65
N ALA A 151 10.24 8.29 -7.45
CA ALA A 151 11.15 7.19 -7.17
C ALA A 151 10.44 5.82 -7.19
N ASP A 152 9.12 5.82 -7.01
CA ASP A 152 8.29 4.62 -7.06
C ASP A 152 7.89 4.29 -8.50
N SER A 153 7.39 3.08 -8.71
CA SER A 153 6.86 2.64 -9.99
C SER A 153 5.47 3.24 -10.28
N VAL A 154 5.44 4.51 -10.73
CA VAL A 154 4.18 5.23 -11.00
C VAL A 154 4.22 6.07 -12.27
N PHE A 155 3.11 6.11 -13.01
CA PHE A 155 2.89 7.05 -14.12
C PHE A 155 1.82 8.07 -13.72
N GLN A 156 2.19 9.34 -13.55
CA GLN A 156 1.29 10.36 -13.05
C GLN A 156 0.91 11.34 -14.15
N ILE A 157 -0.38 11.68 -14.23
CA ILE A 157 -0.92 12.61 -15.22
C ILE A 157 -1.59 13.76 -14.49
N ALA A 158 -1.04 14.97 -14.61
CA ALA A 158 -1.62 16.18 -14.05
C ALA A 158 -2.27 17.04 -15.14
N ALA A 159 -3.47 17.53 -14.84
CA ALA A 159 -4.21 18.45 -15.69
C ALA A 159 -5.05 19.42 -14.85
N HIS A 160 -5.13 20.66 -15.30
CA HIS A 160 -5.93 21.70 -14.67
C HIS A 160 -7.41 21.47 -15.03
N GLU A 161 -8.28 21.46 -14.02
CA GLU A 161 -9.65 21.02 -14.21
C GLU A 161 -10.50 21.94 -15.11
N ASP A 162 -10.18 23.24 -15.14
CA ASP A 162 -10.83 24.19 -16.06
C ASP A 162 -10.43 23.99 -17.54
N ILE A 163 -9.35 23.24 -17.80
CA ILE A 163 -8.82 22.99 -19.16
C ILE A 163 -9.16 21.57 -19.62
N VAL A 164 -9.05 20.61 -18.71
CA VAL A 164 -9.32 19.20 -18.96
C VAL A 164 -10.33 18.73 -17.92
N PRO A 165 -11.56 18.36 -18.34
CA PRO A 165 -12.53 17.74 -17.45
C PRO A 165 -11.92 16.51 -16.77
N VAL A 166 -12.23 16.32 -15.48
CA VAL A 166 -11.65 15.24 -14.67
C VAL A 166 -11.95 13.86 -15.27
N GLU A 167 -13.11 13.66 -15.88
CA GLU A 167 -13.45 12.40 -16.56
C GLU A 167 -12.53 12.14 -17.77
N THR A 168 -12.16 13.16 -18.55
CA THR A 168 -11.17 13.03 -19.62
C THR A 168 -9.80 12.64 -19.08
N LEU A 169 -9.39 13.24 -17.95
CA LEU A 169 -8.15 12.85 -17.27
C LEU A 169 -8.19 11.38 -16.82
N TYR A 170 -9.31 10.91 -16.30
CA TYR A 170 -9.50 9.51 -15.92
C TYR A 170 -9.42 8.57 -17.13
N ASP A 171 -10.00 8.95 -18.26
CA ASP A 171 -9.90 8.17 -19.49
C ASP A 171 -8.46 8.10 -20.02
N TRP A 172 -7.69 9.20 -19.94
CA TRP A 172 -6.26 9.17 -20.23
C TRP A 172 -5.49 8.24 -19.30
N CYS A 173 -5.82 8.21 -18.01
CA CYS A 173 -5.19 7.26 -17.09
C CYS A 173 -5.53 5.80 -17.42
N LYS A 174 -6.77 5.49 -17.85
CA LYS A 174 -7.13 4.14 -18.32
C LYS A 174 -6.33 3.74 -19.55
N ILE A 175 -6.22 4.64 -20.53
CA ILE A 175 -5.40 4.44 -21.74
C ILE A 175 -3.93 4.19 -21.36
N ALA A 176 -3.35 5.03 -20.51
CA ALA A 176 -1.99 4.84 -20.04
C ALA A 176 -1.83 3.49 -19.31
N ARG A 177 -2.83 3.06 -18.53
CA ARG A 177 -2.79 1.77 -17.83
C ARG A 177 -2.79 0.58 -18.80
N GLU A 178 -3.53 0.65 -19.89
CA GLU A 178 -3.55 -0.37 -20.95
C GLU A 178 -2.22 -0.41 -21.73
N LEU A 179 -1.57 0.74 -21.93
CA LEU A 179 -0.26 0.82 -22.60
C LEU A 179 0.90 0.35 -21.71
N LEU A 180 0.85 0.66 -20.42
CA LEU A 180 1.88 0.34 -19.44
C LEU A 180 1.68 -1.09 -18.93
N GLN A 181 2.10 -2.06 -19.73
CA GLN A 181 2.05 -3.50 -19.44
C GLN A 181 3.44 -4.13 -19.66
N GLY A 182 3.63 -5.37 -19.18
CA GLY A 182 4.90 -6.09 -19.36
C GLY A 182 6.08 -5.33 -18.75
N GLU A 183 7.17 -5.16 -19.51
CA GLU A 183 8.39 -4.46 -19.09
C GLU A 183 8.15 -2.98 -18.72
N ALA A 184 7.09 -2.37 -19.23
CA ALA A 184 6.67 -1.00 -18.90
C ALA A 184 5.56 -0.96 -17.85
N GLY A 185 5.20 -2.10 -17.25
CA GLY A 185 4.09 -2.27 -16.33
C GLY A 185 4.31 -1.61 -14.98
N VAL A 186 4.15 -0.29 -14.89
CA VAL A 186 4.25 0.40 -13.60
C VAL A 186 3.21 -0.09 -12.60
N ALA A 187 3.48 -0.03 -11.30
CA ALA A 187 2.52 -0.47 -10.28
C ALA A 187 1.21 0.32 -10.36
N ARG A 188 1.27 1.66 -10.52
CA ARG A 188 0.07 2.52 -10.57
C ARG A 188 0.16 3.62 -11.63
N VAL A 189 -0.95 3.87 -12.31
CA VAL A 189 -1.20 5.12 -13.04
C VAL A 189 -2.05 6.04 -12.17
N ILE A 190 -1.70 7.32 -12.03
CA ILE A 190 -2.36 8.22 -11.07
C ILE A 190 -2.84 9.50 -11.75
N ALA A 191 -4.15 9.74 -11.65
CA ALA A 191 -4.76 11.02 -12.01
C ALA A 191 -4.47 12.06 -10.94
N ARG A 192 -3.89 13.20 -11.36
CA ARG A 192 -3.51 14.33 -10.50
C ARG A 192 -4.18 15.62 -10.95
N PRO A 193 -5.52 15.72 -10.83
CA PRO A 193 -6.20 16.97 -11.13
C PRO A 193 -5.71 18.09 -10.22
N PHE A 194 -5.59 19.29 -10.77
CA PHE A 194 -5.21 20.48 -10.03
C PHE A 194 -6.05 21.69 -10.43
N ALA A 195 -6.07 22.70 -9.57
CA ALA A 195 -6.77 23.94 -9.76
C ALA A 195 -5.91 25.12 -9.28
N GLY A 196 -6.39 26.34 -9.49
CA GLY A 196 -5.72 27.56 -9.06
C GLY A 196 -5.24 28.39 -10.23
N LYS A 197 -4.17 29.17 -10.03
CA LYS A 197 -3.59 30.07 -11.04
C LYS A 197 -2.07 30.02 -10.93
N PRO A 198 -1.32 30.45 -11.97
CA PRO A 198 0.14 30.58 -11.87
C PRO A 198 0.58 31.28 -10.59
N GLY A 199 1.53 30.69 -9.85
CA GLY A 199 1.97 31.17 -8.53
C GLY A 199 1.17 30.63 -7.34
N ASN A 200 0.06 29.94 -7.55
CA ASN A 200 -0.78 29.37 -6.50
C ASN A 200 -1.62 28.18 -7.00
N PHE A 201 -0.98 27.18 -7.60
CA PHE A 201 -1.66 25.94 -7.96
C PHE A 201 -1.78 24.99 -6.77
N PHE A 202 -2.85 24.20 -6.74
CA PHE A 202 -3.06 23.16 -5.72
C PHE A 202 -3.71 21.91 -6.32
N ARG A 203 -3.31 20.74 -5.83
CA ARG A 203 -3.94 19.46 -6.21
C ARG A 203 -5.32 19.37 -5.59
N THR A 204 -6.28 18.85 -6.34
CA THR A 204 -7.65 18.67 -5.85
C THR A 204 -7.82 17.27 -5.22
N PRO A 205 -8.85 17.05 -4.39
CA PRO A 205 -9.11 15.74 -3.78
C PRO A 205 -9.60 14.68 -4.79
N ARG A 206 -9.87 15.05 -6.05
CA ARG A 206 -10.33 14.14 -7.12
C ARG A 206 -9.22 13.25 -7.70
N ARG A 207 -8.17 12.99 -6.91
CA ARG A 207 -7.15 12.00 -7.24
C ARG A 207 -7.82 10.65 -7.47
N LYS A 208 -7.35 9.92 -8.48
CA LYS A 208 -7.75 8.53 -8.72
C LYS A 208 -6.55 7.71 -9.17
N ASP A 209 -6.40 6.52 -8.60
CA ASP A 209 -5.31 5.60 -8.90
C ASP A 209 -5.86 4.43 -9.73
N PHE A 210 -5.05 3.96 -10.68
CA PHE A 210 -5.35 2.87 -11.60
C PHE A 210 -4.20 1.86 -11.49
N SER A 211 -4.38 0.89 -10.60
CA SER A 211 -3.35 -0.10 -10.29
C SER A 211 -3.27 -1.18 -11.36
N LEU A 212 -2.08 -1.77 -11.50
CA LEU A 212 -1.93 -3.01 -12.24
C LEU A 212 -2.72 -4.11 -11.49
N PRO A 213 -3.52 -4.94 -12.16
CA PRO A 213 -4.15 -6.09 -11.51
C PRO A 213 -3.12 -7.21 -11.27
N PRO A 214 -3.34 -8.08 -10.26
CA PRO A 214 -2.53 -9.28 -10.09
C PRO A 214 -2.48 -10.11 -11.39
N PRO A 215 -1.34 -10.70 -11.78
CA PRO A 215 -1.16 -11.37 -13.07
C PRO A 215 -1.89 -12.72 -13.19
N ARG A 216 -2.37 -13.28 -12.08
CA ARG A 216 -3.08 -14.57 -12.01
C ARG A 216 -4.00 -14.59 -10.79
N ASP A 217 -4.83 -15.62 -10.67
CA ASP A 217 -5.77 -15.76 -9.54
C ASP A 217 -5.03 -15.79 -8.20
N THR A 218 -5.40 -14.84 -7.36
CA THR A 218 -4.95 -14.68 -5.98
C THR A 218 -5.75 -15.57 -5.02
N LEU A 219 -5.38 -15.58 -3.74
CA LEU A 219 -6.20 -16.14 -2.66
C LEU A 219 -7.63 -15.56 -2.66
N LEU A 220 -7.76 -14.25 -2.90
CA LEU A 220 -9.04 -13.53 -2.90
C LEU A 220 -9.94 -14.05 -4.02
N ASP A 221 -9.40 -14.20 -5.24
CA ASP A 221 -10.12 -14.79 -6.38
C ASP A 221 -10.61 -16.21 -6.09
N LYS A 222 -9.75 -17.03 -5.50
CA LYS A 222 -10.07 -18.43 -5.19
C LYS A 222 -11.15 -18.57 -4.12
N LEU A 223 -11.16 -17.68 -3.13
CA LEU A 223 -12.16 -17.66 -2.06
C LEU A 223 -13.51 -17.17 -2.59
N SER A 224 -13.52 -15.99 -3.21
CA SER A 224 -14.75 -15.40 -3.77
C SER A 224 -15.35 -16.28 -4.86
N GLY A 225 -14.53 -16.88 -5.74
CA GLY A 225 -14.98 -17.83 -6.77
C GLY A 225 -15.60 -19.12 -6.21
N LYS A 226 -15.36 -19.45 -4.94
CA LYS A 226 -15.99 -20.57 -4.22
C LYS A 226 -17.20 -20.14 -3.37
N GLY A 227 -17.59 -18.87 -3.43
CA GLY A 227 -18.72 -18.32 -2.68
C GLY A 227 -18.41 -17.98 -1.22
N TYR A 228 -17.13 -17.89 -0.83
CA TYR A 228 -16.75 -17.36 0.48
C TYR A 228 -16.73 -15.83 0.47
N ASP A 229 -16.99 -15.23 1.62
CA ASP A 229 -16.85 -13.80 1.81
C ASP A 229 -15.38 -13.40 1.75
N VAL A 230 -15.09 -12.33 1.01
CA VAL A 230 -13.79 -11.67 0.95
C VAL A 230 -14.02 -10.20 1.23
N ILE A 231 -13.96 -9.85 2.51
CA ILE A 231 -14.17 -8.51 3.02
C ILE A 231 -12.81 -7.86 3.17
N THR A 232 -12.62 -6.67 2.62
CA THR A 232 -11.36 -5.95 2.75
C THR A 232 -11.52 -4.59 3.40
N LEU A 233 -10.55 -4.21 4.21
CA LEU A 233 -10.47 -2.91 4.86
C LEU A 233 -9.17 -2.19 4.47
N GLY A 234 -9.27 -0.89 4.19
CA GLY A 234 -8.11 -0.02 3.93
C GLY A 234 -7.98 0.33 2.46
N LYS A 235 -6.79 0.12 1.88
CA LYS A 235 -6.50 0.36 0.45
C LYS A 235 -6.30 -0.91 -0.36
N LEU A 236 -6.87 -2.02 0.11
CA LEU A 236 -6.73 -3.31 -0.55
C LEU A 236 -7.44 -3.34 -1.91
N GLU A 237 -8.51 -2.55 -2.10
CA GLU A 237 -9.13 -2.35 -3.41
C GLU A 237 -8.15 -1.78 -4.44
N ASP A 238 -7.27 -0.87 -4.01
CA ASP A 238 -6.27 -0.27 -4.88
C ASP A 238 -5.14 -1.27 -5.13
N ILE A 239 -4.66 -1.98 -4.10
CA ILE A 239 -3.56 -2.95 -4.22
C ILE A 239 -3.92 -4.15 -5.12
N PHE A 240 -5.15 -4.64 -5.02
CA PHE A 240 -5.64 -5.77 -5.80
C PHE A 240 -6.43 -5.35 -7.05
N ALA A 241 -6.47 -4.05 -7.38
CA ALA A 241 -7.24 -3.51 -8.51
C ALA A 241 -8.72 -3.98 -8.53
N ASN A 242 -9.37 -3.97 -7.35
CA ASN A 242 -10.74 -4.44 -7.12
C ASN A 242 -11.00 -5.92 -7.47
N ARG A 243 -9.95 -6.75 -7.50
CA ARG A 243 -10.04 -8.16 -7.89
C ARG A 243 -10.27 -9.08 -6.68
N GLY A 244 -11.22 -10.02 -6.82
CA GLY A 244 -11.43 -11.12 -5.88
C GLY A 244 -12.15 -10.76 -4.57
N MET A 245 -12.65 -9.52 -4.45
CA MET A 245 -13.26 -8.99 -3.23
C MET A 245 -14.78 -9.06 -3.35
N THR A 246 -15.48 -9.50 -2.31
CA THR A 246 -16.96 -9.48 -2.28
C THR A 246 -17.49 -8.20 -1.64
N LYS A 247 -16.71 -7.58 -0.74
CA LYS A 247 -17.02 -6.31 -0.09
C LYS A 247 -15.73 -5.55 0.21
N SER A 248 -15.67 -4.29 -0.20
CA SER A 248 -14.53 -3.40 0.08
C SER A 248 -15.01 -2.22 0.90
N LEU A 249 -14.33 -1.93 2.01
CA LEU A 249 -14.61 -0.78 2.85
C LEU A 249 -13.35 0.05 3.01
N HIS A 250 -13.48 1.32 2.64
CA HIS A 250 -12.41 2.28 2.81
C HIS A 250 -12.28 2.67 4.28
N CYS A 251 -11.06 2.65 4.80
CA CYS A 251 -10.71 3.31 6.05
C CYS A 251 -9.48 4.20 5.82
N SER A 252 -9.53 5.39 6.41
CA SER A 252 -8.56 6.47 6.17
C SER A 252 -7.34 6.41 7.09
N ASP A 253 -7.45 5.68 8.20
CA ASP A 253 -6.40 5.48 9.19
C ASP A 253 -6.58 4.16 9.97
N ASN A 254 -5.57 3.82 10.79
CA ASN A 254 -5.58 2.58 11.57
C ASN A 254 -6.77 2.51 12.54
N ASP A 255 -7.16 3.63 13.15
CA ASP A 255 -8.27 3.70 14.11
C ASP A 255 -9.60 3.35 13.45
N GLU A 256 -9.85 3.86 12.25
CA GLU A 256 -11.04 3.56 11.47
C GLU A 256 -11.06 2.09 11.05
N CYS A 257 -9.92 1.55 10.59
CA CYS A 257 -9.83 0.12 10.25
C CYS A 257 -10.06 -0.78 11.47
N MET A 258 -9.47 -0.46 12.63
CA MET A 258 -9.68 -1.21 13.89
C MET A 258 -11.14 -1.15 14.37
N LYS A 259 -11.83 0.00 14.22
CA LYS A 259 -13.26 0.11 14.50
C LYS A 259 -14.10 -0.75 13.56
N LEU A 260 -13.75 -0.83 12.28
CA LEU A 260 -14.43 -1.70 11.33
C LEU A 260 -14.18 -3.18 11.64
N LEU A 261 -12.94 -3.57 11.95
CA LEU A 261 -12.61 -4.91 12.44
C LEU A 261 -13.48 -5.32 13.63
N GLN A 262 -13.63 -4.43 14.61
CA GLN A 262 -14.49 -4.66 15.77
C GLN A 262 -15.96 -4.82 15.39
N LYS A 263 -16.47 -4.12 14.37
CA LYS A 263 -17.86 -4.30 13.90
C LYS A 263 -18.05 -5.65 13.23
N PHE A 264 -17.14 -6.05 12.34
CA PHE A 264 -17.26 -7.33 11.61
C PHE A 264 -17.12 -8.57 12.49
N LYS A 265 -16.51 -8.40 13.65
CA LYS A 265 -16.50 -9.40 14.70
C LYS A 265 -17.92 -9.79 15.17
N ASP A 266 -18.85 -8.84 15.20
CA ASP A 266 -20.25 -9.08 15.57
C ASP A 266 -21.10 -9.52 14.36
N GLU A 267 -20.61 -9.28 13.13
CA GLU A 267 -21.24 -9.75 11.90
C GLU A 267 -20.97 -11.25 11.67
N ASP A 268 -21.93 -11.91 11.03
CA ASP A 268 -21.78 -13.29 10.58
C ASP A 268 -21.34 -13.28 9.12
N PHE A 269 -20.14 -13.81 8.87
CA PHE A 269 -19.60 -14.03 7.54
C PHE A 269 -18.83 -15.35 7.53
N ASN A 270 -18.59 -15.90 6.35
CA ASN A 270 -17.83 -17.14 6.20
C ASN A 270 -16.77 -16.97 5.13
N GLY A 271 -15.52 -16.78 5.55
CA GLY A 271 -14.41 -16.49 4.65
C GLY A 271 -13.32 -15.65 5.29
N LEU A 272 -12.84 -14.66 4.55
CA LEU A 272 -11.69 -13.83 4.88
C LEU A 272 -12.11 -12.37 5.10
N LEU A 273 -11.69 -11.81 6.23
CA LEU A 273 -11.57 -10.37 6.42
C LEU A 273 -10.08 -10.00 6.38
N PHE A 274 -9.69 -9.26 5.36
CA PHE A 274 -8.33 -8.81 5.12
C PHE A 274 -8.24 -7.30 5.40
N SER A 275 -7.41 -6.88 6.35
CA SER A 275 -7.24 -5.48 6.73
C SER A 275 -5.79 -5.05 6.56
N ASN A 276 -5.57 -3.90 5.91
CA ASN A 276 -4.26 -3.25 5.90
C ASN A 276 -4.25 -2.01 6.81
N LEU A 277 -3.40 -2.01 7.84
CA LEU A 277 -3.18 -0.88 8.75
C LEU A 277 -2.03 0.00 8.25
N ILE A 278 -2.33 0.86 7.27
CA ILE A 278 -1.34 1.60 6.47
C ILE A 278 -0.56 2.70 7.22
N ASP A 279 -1.02 3.15 8.40
CA ASP A 279 -0.39 4.30 9.05
C ASP A 279 1.04 4.01 9.53
N PHE A 280 1.33 2.74 9.86
CA PHE A 280 2.65 2.31 10.30
C PHE A 280 3.73 2.70 9.28
N ASP A 281 3.47 2.47 7.99
CA ASP A 281 4.34 2.93 6.91
C ASP A 281 4.10 4.41 6.55
N MET A 282 2.88 4.77 6.14
CA MET A 282 2.59 6.07 5.49
C MET A 282 2.76 7.28 6.42
N LYS A 283 2.39 7.17 7.71
CA LYS A 283 2.48 8.27 8.67
C LYS A 283 3.81 8.27 9.43
N TYR A 284 4.43 7.10 9.62
CA TYR A 284 5.58 6.97 10.52
C TYR A 284 6.85 6.40 9.86
N GLY A 285 6.74 5.27 9.14
CA GLY A 285 7.86 4.59 8.47
C GLY A 285 8.58 5.51 7.49
N HIS A 286 7.90 5.92 6.42
CA HIS A 286 8.46 6.85 5.41
C HIS A 286 8.93 8.20 5.97
N ARG A 287 8.41 8.60 7.13
CA ARG A 287 8.78 9.86 7.80
C ARG A 287 9.90 9.70 8.81
N ASN A 288 10.46 8.49 8.98
CA ASN A 288 11.47 8.16 9.98
C ASN A 288 11.08 8.69 11.37
N ASN A 289 9.86 8.36 11.82
CA ASN A 289 9.32 8.80 13.10
C ASN A 289 9.15 7.62 14.09
N PRO A 290 10.22 7.12 14.72
CA PRO A 290 10.14 6.00 15.66
C PRO A 290 9.19 6.25 16.84
N PRO A 291 9.17 7.43 17.51
CA PRO A 291 8.23 7.66 18.61
C PRO A 291 6.76 7.60 18.16
N GLY A 292 6.45 8.11 16.97
CA GLY A 292 5.11 8.03 16.39
C GLY A 292 4.68 6.60 16.09
N LEU A 293 5.57 5.80 15.50
CA LEU A 293 5.30 4.40 15.19
C LEU A 293 5.12 3.56 16.47
N ALA A 294 5.99 3.76 17.48
CA ALA A 294 5.86 3.11 18.78
C ALA A 294 4.51 3.40 19.44
N LYS A 295 4.05 4.67 19.37
CA LYS A 295 2.73 5.05 19.87
C LYS A 295 1.61 4.31 19.15
N ALA A 296 1.65 4.26 17.82
CA ALA A 296 0.65 3.54 17.03
C ALA A 296 0.62 2.03 17.33
N LEU A 297 1.79 1.42 17.59
CA LEU A 297 1.87 0.01 17.99
C LEU A 297 1.26 -0.25 19.38
N LEU A 298 1.49 0.66 20.34
CA LEU A 298 0.88 0.56 21.67
C LEU A 298 -0.64 0.73 21.60
N GLU A 299 -1.14 1.62 20.73
CA GLU A 299 -2.57 1.78 20.47
C GLU A 299 -3.17 0.50 19.85
N PHE A 300 -2.50 -0.08 18.85
CA PHE A 300 -2.90 -1.37 18.26
C PHE A 300 -2.86 -2.52 19.27
N ASP A 301 -1.78 -2.65 20.05
CA ASP A 301 -1.64 -3.70 21.06
C ASP A 301 -2.70 -3.59 22.15
N CYS A 302 -3.04 -2.37 22.57
CA CYS A 302 -4.14 -2.12 23.53
C CYS A 302 -5.49 -2.57 22.95
N TRP A 303 -5.78 -2.24 21.69
CA TRP A 303 -6.99 -2.68 20.99
C TRP A 303 -7.05 -4.21 20.80
N LEU A 304 -5.91 -4.83 20.53
CA LEU A 304 -5.81 -6.26 20.22
C LEU A 304 -6.26 -7.18 21.36
N GLY A 305 -6.06 -6.78 22.62
CA GLY A 305 -6.42 -7.58 23.79
C GLY A 305 -7.90 -7.95 23.82
N PRO A 306 -8.81 -6.96 23.97
CA PRO A 306 -10.25 -7.20 23.90
C PRO A 306 -10.69 -7.85 22.58
N PHE A 307 -10.03 -7.48 21.46
CA PHE A 307 -10.35 -8.09 20.17
C PHE A 307 -10.17 -9.62 20.20
N ILE A 308 -9.08 -10.13 20.76
CA ILE A 308 -8.81 -11.58 20.90
C ILE A 308 -9.77 -12.23 21.90
N GLU A 309 -9.99 -11.62 23.06
CA GLU A 309 -10.83 -12.20 24.14
C GLU A 309 -12.25 -12.52 23.67
N ASP A 310 -12.79 -11.66 22.81
CA ASP A 310 -14.15 -11.79 22.33
C ASP A 310 -14.23 -12.62 21.01
N MET A 311 -13.15 -13.24 20.52
CA MET A 311 -13.18 -14.05 19.28
C MET A 311 -13.97 -15.35 19.48
N ARG A 312 -14.60 -15.87 18.41
CA ARG A 312 -15.27 -17.18 18.44
C ARG A 312 -14.23 -18.30 18.42
N SER A 313 -14.62 -19.47 18.92
CA SER A 313 -13.73 -20.64 19.00
C SER A 313 -13.28 -21.20 17.64
N ASP A 314 -14.01 -20.89 16.56
CA ASP A 314 -13.71 -21.28 15.18
C ASP A 314 -13.15 -20.13 14.33
N ASP A 315 -12.79 -19.01 14.95
CA ASP A 315 -12.10 -17.91 14.29
C ASP A 315 -10.59 -18.16 14.22
N LEU A 316 -9.96 -17.63 13.17
CA LEU A 316 -8.52 -17.57 13.02
C LEU A 316 -8.07 -16.12 12.89
N LEU A 317 -7.11 -15.69 13.71
CA LEU A 317 -6.43 -14.40 13.58
C LEU A 317 -5.00 -14.62 13.07
N ILE A 318 -4.65 -13.92 12.00
CA ILE A 318 -3.31 -13.85 11.43
C ILE A 318 -2.89 -12.39 11.45
N ILE A 319 -1.76 -12.10 12.09
CA ILE A 319 -1.13 -10.78 12.07
C ILE A 319 0.23 -10.94 11.40
N THR A 320 0.50 -10.14 10.38
CA THR A 320 1.78 -10.11 9.66
C THR A 320 2.08 -8.69 9.20
N ALA A 321 3.21 -8.49 8.53
CA ALA A 321 3.52 -7.30 7.75
C ALA A 321 3.74 -7.71 6.28
N ASP A 322 3.68 -6.72 5.39
CA ASP A 322 4.17 -6.78 4.01
C ASP A 322 5.52 -6.07 3.88
#